data_AF-A0A0A5IBS4-F1
#
_entry.id   AF-A0A0A5IBS4-F1
#
_cell.length_a   1.000
_cell.length_b   1.000
_cell.length_c   1.000
_cell.angle_alpha   90.00
_cell.angle_beta   90.00
_cell.angle_gamma   90.00
#
_symmetry.space_group_name_H-M   'P 1'
#
loop_
_entity.id
_entity.type
_entity.pdbx_description
1 polymer ?
#
loop_
_entity_poly.entity_id
_entity_poly.type
_entity_poly.pdbx_seq_one_letter_code
_entity_poly.pdbx_strand_id
1 'polypeptide(L)'
;MRIDGKGIEGTVVAIDKLNHILDDCGFVRGGQWDYERVTYDYKFSSPTKGITYYLRVQGFAVEGTVDSRHALMQLLTPLLGKHYYPHGVEYGDGEDFPETLVERSNKLLEKVREQINEFQENKQETLREENKRLRAELEYLKKNQQSSSQDGTRSQQRASEEDDAVSKQAEEVEES
;
A
#
# COMPACT_ATOMS: atom_id res chain seq x y z
N MET A 1 1.67 11.19 27.25
CA MET A 1 1.31 9.76 27.37
C MET A 1 1.46 9.05 26.02
N ARG A 2 2.14 7.89 25.98
CA ARG A 2 2.16 7.02 24.80
C ARG A 2 0.87 6.19 24.75
N ILE A 3 0.30 6.01 23.55
CA ILE A 3 -0.88 5.16 23.35
C ILE A 3 -0.45 3.94 22.54
N ASP A 4 -0.08 2.87 23.24
CA ASP A 4 0.33 1.61 22.63
C ASP A 4 -0.86 0.69 22.29
N GLY A 5 -0.63 -0.30 21.44
CA GLY A 5 -1.59 -1.36 21.14
C GLY A 5 -2.77 -0.89 20.31
N LYS A 6 -2.57 0.12 19.44
CA LYS A 6 -3.62 0.62 18.54
C LYS A 6 -3.53 0.04 17.15
N GLY A 7 -2.49 -0.74 16.86
CA GLY A 7 -2.31 -1.41 15.57
C GLY A 7 -2.06 -0.43 14.42
N ILE A 8 -1.65 0.80 14.74
CA ILE A 8 -1.24 1.82 13.77
C ILE A 8 0.29 1.90 13.78
N GLU A 9 0.90 1.72 14.94
CA GLU A 9 2.34 1.62 15.11
C GLU A 9 2.95 0.53 14.21
N GLY A 10 4.02 0.89 13.50
CA GLY A 10 4.71 -0.01 12.57
C GLY A 10 4.02 -0.19 11.20
N THR A 11 2.80 0.31 11.01
CA THR A 11 2.15 0.24 9.70
C THR A 11 2.88 1.13 8.69
N VAL A 12 3.00 0.63 7.45
CA VAL A 12 3.63 1.35 6.34
C VAL A 12 2.55 1.78 5.34
N VAL A 13 2.47 3.09 5.10
CA VAL A 13 1.46 3.68 4.21
C VAL A 13 2.11 4.76 3.35
N ALA A 14 1.66 4.90 2.10
CA ALA A 14 2.12 5.98 1.24
C ALA A 14 1.68 7.35 1.80
N ILE A 15 2.59 8.33 1.79
CA ILE A 15 2.38 9.63 2.42
C ILE A 15 1.18 10.40 1.88
N ASP A 16 0.89 10.29 0.58
CA ASP A 16 -0.27 10.91 -0.07
C ASP A 16 -1.59 10.38 0.52
N LYS A 17 -1.67 9.06 0.71
CA LYS A 17 -2.83 8.40 1.32
C LYS A 17 -2.93 8.65 2.80
N LEU A 18 -1.79 8.63 3.50
CA LEU A 18 -1.72 8.95 4.91
C LEU A 18 -2.22 10.38 5.18
N ASN A 19 -1.81 11.35 4.35
CA ASN A 19 -2.30 12.73 4.45
C ASN A 19 -3.83 12.80 4.33
N HIS A 20 -4.41 12.11 3.33
CA HIS A 20 -5.85 12.11 3.10
C HIS A 20 -6.62 11.47 4.28
N ILE A 21 -6.19 10.29 4.72
CA ILE A 21 -6.83 9.56 5.83
C ILE A 21 -6.81 10.38 7.12
N LEU A 22 -5.67 11.00 7.44
CA LEU A 22 -5.53 11.79 8.66
C LEU A 22 -6.31 13.11 8.59
N ASP A 23 -6.34 13.77 7.42
CA ASP A 23 -7.16 14.97 7.20
C ASP A 23 -8.66 14.66 7.34
N ASP A 24 -9.15 13.56 6.78
CA ASP A 24 -10.53 13.07 6.95
C ASP A 24 -10.88 12.72 8.40
N CYS A 25 -9.87 12.41 9.22
CA CYS A 25 -9.99 12.20 10.65
C CYS A 25 -9.81 13.49 11.47
N GLY A 26 -9.59 14.63 10.82
CA GLY A 26 -9.46 15.95 11.42
C GLY A 26 -8.08 16.25 12.01
N PHE A 27 -7.06 15.46 11.66
CA PHE A 27 -5.68 15.77 12.02
C PHE A 27 -5.10 16.80 11.06
N VAL A 28 -4.28 17.70 11.59
CA VAL A 28 -3.59 18.71 10.80
C VAL A 28 -2.11 18.35 10.71
N ARG A 29 -1.55 18.34 9.50
CA ARG A 29 -0.11 18.14 9.30
C ARG A 29 0.66 19.35 9.87
N GLY A 30 1.55 19.09 10.81
CA GLY A 30 2.45 20.06 11.44
C GLY A 30 3.91 19.68 11.27
N GLY A 31 4.81 20.47 11.86
CA GLY A 31 6.25 20.13 11.92
C GLY A 31 6.96 20.13 10.57
N GLN A 32 6.58 21.04 9.66
CA GLN A 32 7.13 21.16 8.29
C GLN A 32 8.65 21.46 8.20
N TRP A 33 9.36 21.52 9.33
CA TRP A 33 10.82 21.68 9.38
C TRP A 33 11.57 20.34 9.59
N ASP A 34 10.87 19.25 9.89
CA ASP A 34 11.48 17.94 10.10
C ASP A 34 11.57 17.19 8.76
N TYR A 35 12.80 17.07 8.25
CA TYR A 35 13.08 16.39 6.98
C TYR A 35 12.97 14.87 7.05
N GLU A 36 12.96 14.29 8.26
CA GLU A 36 12.94 12.85 8.48
C GLU A 36 11.54 12.35 8.86
N ARG A 37 10.71 13.21 9.45
CA ARG A 37 9.42 12.81 10.01
C ARG A 37 8.26 13.68 9.55
N VAL A 38 7.13 13.02 9.34
CA VAL A 38 5.83 13.67 9.27
C VAL A 38 5.19 13.69 10.65
N THR A 39 4.54 14.79 10.98
CA THR A 39 3.78 14.95 12.22
C THR A 39 2.37 15.42 11.91
N TYR A 40 1.39 14.79 12.52
CA TYR A 40 -0.03 15.13 12.40
C TYR A 40 -0.61 15.29 13.80
N ASP A 41 -1.26 16.42 14.04
CA ASP A 41 -1.83 16.74 15.35
C ASP A 41 -3.34 16.94 15.24
N TYR A 42 -4.08 16.25 16.09
CA TYR A 42 -5.48 16.53 16.39
C TYR A 42 -5.56 17.34 17.68
N LYS A 43 -6.11 18.55 17.60
CA LYS A 43 -6.25 19.44 18.75
C LYS A 43 -7.57 19.19 19.48
N PHE A 44 -7.52 18.97 20.78
CA PHE A 44 -8.70 18.99 21.64
C PHE A 44 -8.83 20.32 22.36
N SER A 45 -10.04 20.89 22.32
CA SER A 45 -10.40 22.03 23.14
C SER A 45 -10.52 21.61 24.60
N SER A 46 -9.78 22.27 25.49
CA SER A 46 -9.93 22.13 26.93
C SER A 46 -10.87 23.22 27.47
N PRO A 47 -11.77 22.92 28.42
CA PRO A 47 -12.51 23.95 29.15
C PRO A 47 -11.58 24.76 30.08
N THR A 48 -10.41 24.23 30.43
CA THR A 48 -9.43 24.92 31.27
C THR A 48 -8.62 25.90 30.44
N LYS A 49 -8.69 27.19 30.80
CA LYS A 49 -7.93 28.26 30.16
C LYS A 49 -6.43 27.98 30.24
N GLY A 50 -5.74 28.09 29.10
CA GLY A 50 -4.28 27.91 29.02
C GLY A 50 -3.82 26.46 28.81
N ILE A 51 -4.72 25.48 28.81
CA ILE A 51 -4.39 24.07 28.52
C ILE A 51 -4.91 23.69 27.13
N THR A 52 -4.07 23.04 26.34
CA THR A 52 -4.49 22.42 25.08
C THR A 52 -3.94 21.00 25.01
N TYR A 53 -4.76 20.05 24.56
CA TYR A 53 -4.30 18.68 24.35
C TYR A 53 -4.14 18.42 22.85
N TYR A 54 -3.14 17.62 22.51
CA TYR A 54 -2.84 17.21 21.14
C TYR A 54 -2.68 15.71 21.09
N LEU A 55 -3.48 15.05 20.26
CA LEU A 55 -3.19 13.68 19.83
C LEU A 55 -2.32 13.76 18.59
N ARG A 56 -1.12 13.20 18.71
CA ARG A 56 -0.07 13.27 17.70
C ARG A 56 0.14 11.89 17.07
N VAL A 57 0.09 11.84 15.76
CA VAL A 57 0.51 10.71 14.93
C VAL A 57 1.76 11.13 14.18
N GLN A 58 2.81 10.31 14.24
CA GLN A 58 4.07 10.57 13.57
C GLN A 58 4.48 9.37 12.73
N GLY A 59 5.29 9.63 11.71
CA GLY A 59 5.94 8.59 10.94
C GLY A 59 7.26 9.06 10.35
N PHE A 60 8.12 8.12 10.01
CA PHE A 60 9.38 8.38 9.33
C PHE A 60 9.39 7.70 7.96
N ALA A 61 10.14 8.26 7.01
CA ALA A 61 10.22 7.72 5.66
C ALA A 61 11.08 6.45 5.67
N VAL A 62 10.51 5.31 5.26
CA VAL A 62 11.27 4.06 5.00
C VAL A 62 11.72 3.98 3.55
N GLU A 63 10.96 4.60 2.64
CA GLU A 63 11.33 4.78 1.24
C GLU A 63 10.99 6.19 0.79
N GLY A 64 11.91 6.83 0.06
CA GLY A 64 11.77 8.22 -0.38
C GLY A 64 12.08 9.22 0.75
N THR A 65 11.55 10.44 0.62
CA THR A 65 11.73 11.55 1.56
C THR A 65 10.37 12.14 1.94
N VAL A 66 10.28 12.83 3.07
CA VAL A 66 9.03 13.44 3.59
C VAL A 66 8.37 14.42 2.60
N ASP A 67 9.15 14.99 1.68
CA ASP A 67 8.67 15.92 0.65
C ASP A 67 8.27 15.22 -0.66
N SER A 68 8.57 13.93 -0.81
CA SER A 68 8.19 13.15 -1.99
C SER A 68 6.71 12.80 -1.96
N ARG A 69 6.04 12.85 -3.12
CA ARG A 69 4.62 12.46 -3.26
C ARG A 69 4.36 10.98 -3.03
N HIS A 70 5.37 10.13 -3.17
CA HIS A 70 5.25 8.68 -3.13
C HIS A 70 6.10 8.03 -2.04
N ALA A 71 6.50 8.80 -1.02
CA ALA A 71 7.24 8.22 0.09
C ALA A 71 6.38 7.20 0.86
N LEU A 72 7.02 6.14 1.32
CA LEU A 72 6.42 5.19 2.24
C LEU A 72 6.80 5.58 3.65
N MET A 73 5.78 5.80 4.49
CA MET A 73 5.93 6.25 5.86
C MET A 73 5.61 5.11 6.80
N GLN A 74 6.53 4.80 7.72
CA GLN A 74 6.26 3.90 8.83
C GLN A 74 5.79 4.72 10.03
N LEU A 75 4.60 4.39 10.54
CA LEU A 75 4.00 5.09 11.67
C LEU A 75 4.65 4.68 13.00
N LEU A 76 4.79 5.65 13.88
CA LEU A 76 5.26 5.50 15.25
C LEU A 76 4.08 5.34 16.20
N THR A 77 4.36 4.93 17.45
CA THR A 77 3.36 4.94 18.53
C THR A 77 2.75 6.35 18.67
N PRO A 78 1.42 6.49 18.60
CA PRO A 78 0.75 7.76 18.82
C PRO A 78 1.02 8.33 20.23
N LEU A 79 1.08 9.66 20.31
CA LEU A 79 1.37 10.39 21.53
C LEU A 79 0.21 11.31 21.89
N LEU A 80 -0.24 11.27 23.13
CA LEU A 80 -1.14 12.29 23.69
C LEU A 80 -0.31 13.27 24.51
N GLY A 81 -0.25 14.51 24.05
CA GLY A 81 0.49 15.60 24.69
C GLY A 81 -0.43 16.65 25.29
N LYS A 82 0.10 17.38 26.27
CA LYS A 82 -0.55 18.53 26.90
C LYS A 82 0.36 19.74 26.76
N HIS A 83 -0.23 20.87 26.43
CA HIS A 83 0.47 22.14 26.27
C HIS A 83 -0.07 23.14 27.29
N TYR A 84 0.83 23.70 28.10
CA TYR A 84 0.53 24.82 29.00
C TYR A 84 1.03 26.11 28.37
N TYR A 85 0.11 26.96 27.95
CA TYR A 85 0.47 28.32 27.59
C TYR A 85 0.54 29.19 28.86
N PRO A 86 1.60 29.98 29.10
CA PRO A 86 2.72 30.33 28.21
C PRO A 86 4.02 29.52 28.43
N HIS A 87 4.02 28.50 29.28
CA HIS A 87 5.24 27.86 29.80
C HIS A 87 5.79 26.69 28.96
N GLY A 88 5.13 26.31 27.86
CA GLY A 88 5.63 25.33 26.88
C GLY A 88 4.90 23.99 26.89
N VAL A 89 5.33 23.06 26.03
CA VAL A 89 4.77 21.70 25.94
C VAL A 89 5.60 20.78 26.81
N GLU A 90 5.02 20.26 27.88
CA GLU A 90 5.67 19.25 28.71
C GLU A 90 5.26 17.86 28.23
N TYR A 91 6.25 17.04 27.88
CA TYR A 91 6.06 15.63 27.55
C TYR A 91 6.76 14.82 28.64
N GLY A 92 6.04 14.32 29.66
CA GLY A 92 6.67 13.60 30.77
C GLY A 92 5.72 12.78 31.65
N ASP A 93 6.27 11.71 32.23
CA ASP A 93 5.65 10.83 33.21
C ASP A 93 5.26 11.63 34.47
N GLY A 94 3.96 11.80 34.70
CA GLY A 94 3.42 12.60 35.81
C GLY A 94 2.23 13.48 35.43
N GLU A 95 1.85 13.52 34.15
CA GLU A 95 0.66 14.23 33.72
C GLU A 95 -0.60 13.34 33.70
N ASP A 96 -1.62 13.79 34.42
CA ASP A 96 -2.95 13.19 34.34
C ASP A 96 -3.69 13.68 33.08
N PHE A 97 -4.11 12.70 32.27
CA PHE A 97 -5.01 12.90 31.14
C PHE A 97 -6.42 12.48 31.56
N PRO A 98 -7.45 13.32 31.32
CA PRO A 98 -8.83 12.93 31.61
C PRO A 98 -9.21 11.65 30.87
N GLU A 99 -9.88 10.71 31.53
CA GLU A 99 -10.28 9.42 30.93
C GLU A 99 -11.07 9.61 29.63
N THR A 100 -11.99 10.57 29.62
CA THR A 100 -12.79 10.93 28.43
C THR A 100 -11.94 11.38 27.24
N LEU A 101 -10.80 12.03 27.49
CA LEU A 101 -9.84 12.44 26.46
C LEU A 101 -9.09 11.22 25.91
N VAL A 102 -8.69 10.29 26.78
CA VAL A 102 -8.04 9.05 26.39
C VAL A 102 -8.98 8.19 25.56
N GLU A 103 -10.24 8.04 25.98
CA GLU A 103 -11.27 7.33 25.22
C GLU A 103 -11.51 7.95 23.84
N ARG A 104 -11.64 9.28 23.76
CA ARG A 104 -11.81 9.98 22.49
C ARG A 104 -10.59 9.79 21.58
N SER A 105 -9.39 9.82 22.15
CA SER A 105 -8.14 9.57 21.42
C SER A 105 -8.12 8.14 20.87
N ASN A 106 -8.51 7.16 21.69
CA ASN A 106 -8.61 5.76 21.26
C ASN A 106 -9.59 5.58 20.10
N LYS A 107 -10.77 6.21 20.16
CA LYS A 107 -11.77 6.16 19.07
C LYS A 107 -11.27 6.81 17.78
N LEU A 108 -10.56 7.93 17.88
CA LEU A 108 -9.95 8.58 16.70
C LEU A 108 -8.90 7.68 16.06
N LEU A 109 -8.03 7.08 16.87
CA LEU A 109 -7.01 6.14 16.38
C LEU A 109 -7.65 4.89 15.75
N GLU A 110 -8.70 4.35 16.36
CA GLU A 110 -9.47 3.23 15.77
C GLU A 110 -10.02 3.57 14.38
N LYS A 111 -10.62 4.76 14.21
CA LYS A 111 -11.09 5.23 12.91
C LYS A 111 -9.94 5.35 11.88
N VAL A 112 -8.80 5.88 12.30
CA VAL A 112 -7.60 5.99 11.43
C VAL A 112 -7.13 4.59 11.00
N ARG A 113 -7.05 3.65 11.94
CA ARG A 113 -6.67 2.26 11.67
C ARG A 113 -7.62 1.61 10.66
N GLU A 114 -8.93 1.76 10.85
CA GLU A 114 -9.94 1.22 9.94
C GLU A 114 -9.76 1.73 8.51
N GLN A 115 -9.57 3.04 8.33
CA GLN A 115 -9.33 3.62 7.00
C GLN A 115 -8.02 3.16 6.37
N ILE A 116 -6.96 2.98 7.16
CA ILE A 116 -5.69 2.41 6.68
C ILE A 116 -5.90 0.97 6.21
N ASN A 117 -6.60 0.16 7.00
CA ASN A 117 -6.86 -1.24 6.66
C ASN A 117 -7.72 -1.36 5.39
N GLU A 118 -8.81 -0.59 5.30
CA GLU A 118 -9.66 -0.54 4.11
C GLU A 118 -8.85 -0.18 2.86
N PHE A 119 -7.97 0.83 2.95
CA PHE A 119 -7.10 1.19 1.84
C PHE A 119 -6.15 0.04 1.43
N GLN A 120 -5.57 -0.65 2.41
CA GLN A 120 -4.68 -1.78 2.15
C GLN A 120 -5.43 -2.96 1.53
N GLU A 121 -6.62 -3.29 2.03
CA GLU A 121 -7.47 -4.36 1.51
C GLU A 121 -7.88 -4.08 0.07
N ASN A 122 -8.38 -2.87 -0.24
CA ASN A 122 -8.75 -2.46 -1.59
C ASN A 122 -7.58 -2.53 -2.57
N LYS A 123 -6.38 -2.11 -2.12
CA LYS A 123 -5.16 -2.22 -2.92
C LYS A 123 -4.80 -3.69 -3.20
N GLN A 124 -4.90 -4.56 -2.19
CA GLN A 124 -4.61 -5.99 -2.35
C GLN A 124 -5.62 -6.69 -3.25
N GLU A 125 -6.90 -6.34 -3.16
CA GLU A 125 -7.95 -6.86 -4.03
C GLU A 125 -7.71 -6.47 -5.49
N THR A 126 -7.46 -5.18 -5.76
CA THR A 126 -7.13 -4.68 -7.11
C THR A 126 -5.95 -5.45 -7.71
N LEU A 127 -4.86 -5.63 -6.94
CA LEU A 127 -3.68 -6.38 -7.38
C LEU A 127 -4.00 -7.86 -7.64
N ARG A 128 -4.87 -8.49 -6.84
CA ARG A 128 -5.28 -9.88 -7.04
C ARG A 128 -6.06 -10.04 -8.34
N GLU A 129 -6.97 -9.13 -8.64
CA GLU A 129 -7.76 -9.14 -9.88
C GLU A 129 -6.88 -8.97 -11.12
N GLU A 130 -5.97 -7.99 -11.09
CA GLU A 130 -5.01 -7.78 -12.18
C GLU A 130 -4.12 -9.00 -12.41
N ASN A 131 -3.60 -9.61 -11.35
CA ASN A 131 -2.79 -10.83 -11.46
C ASN A 131 -3.58 -12.00 -12.05
N LYS A 132 -4.86 -12.15 -11.67
CA LYS A 132 -5.74 -13.18 -12.24
C LYS A 132 -5.94 -12.96 -13.74
N ARG A 133 -6.18 -11.71 -14.15
CA ARG A 133 -6.33 -11.34 -15.57
C ARG A 133 -5.06 -11.63 -16.36
N LEU A 134 -3.90 -11.18 -15.87
CA LEU A 134 -2.61 -11.38 -16.55
C LEU A 134 -2.27 -12.86 -16.70
N ARG A 135 -2.58 -13.69 -15.69
CA ARG A 135 -2.38 -15.14 -15.78
C ARG A 135 -3.24 -15.77 -16.88
N ALA A 136 -4.51 -15.39 -16.98
CA ALA A 136 -5.41 -15.87 -18.02
C ALA A 136 -4.94 -15.44 -19.43
N GLU A 137 -4.49 -14.20 -19.56
CA GLU A 137 -3.93 -13.68 -20.83
C GLU A 137 -2.65 -14.41 -21.24
N LEU A 138 -1.73 -14.64 -20.29
CA LEU A 138 -0.52 -15.42 -20.53
C LEU A 138 -0.82 -16.86 -20.95
N GLU A 139 -1.82 -17.50 -20.35
CA GLU A 139 -2.26 -18.84 -20.72
C GLU A 139 -2.80 -18.90 -22.16
N TYR A 140 -3.64 -17.92 -22.52
CA TYR A 140 -4.17 -17.78 -23.87
C TYR A 140 -3.04 -17.61 -24.91
N LEU A 141 -2.07 -16.73 -24.65
CA LEU A 141 -0.94 -16.49 -25.54
C LEU A 141 -0.07 -17.74 -25.71
N LYS A 142 0.18 -18.49 -24.63
CA LYS A 142 0.94 -19.76 -24.68
C LYS A 142 0.24 -20.80 -25.55
N LYS A 143 -1.08 -20.93 -25.44
CA LYS A 143 -1.87 -21.86 -26.26
C LYS A 143 -1.79 -21.50 -27.75
N ASN A 144 -1.81 -20.22 -28.08
CA ASN A 144 -1.71 -19.75 -29.47
C ASN A 144 -0.31 -19.93 -30.07
N GLN A 145 0.76 -19.78 -29.27
CA GLN A 145 2.13 -20.06 -29.71
C GLN A 145 2.38 -21.56 -29.96
N GLN A 146 1.81 -22.44 -29.13
CA GLN A 146 1.93 -23.89 -29.32
C GLN A 146 1.17 -24.38 -30.56
N SER A 147 -0.03 -23.84 -30.80
CA SER A 147 -0.84 -24.16 -31.98
C SER A 147 -0.14 -23.78 -33.30
N SER A 148 0.46 -22.58 -33.37
CA SER A 148 1.19 -22.10 -34.55
C SER A 148 2.50 -22.86 -34.80
N SER A 149 3.18 -23.31 -33.74
CA SER A 149 4.40 -24.14 -33.86
C SER A 149 4.07 -25.57 -34.32
N GLN A 150 2.96 -26.15 -33.86
CA GLN A 150 2.52 -27.48 -34.30
C GLN A 150 1.99 -27.49 -35.74
N ASP A 151 1.29 -26.44 -36.18
CA ASP A 151 0.81 -26.34 -37.56
C ASP A 151 1.96 -26.16 -38.57
N GLY A 152 2.99 -25.38 -38.22
CA GLY A 152 4.20 -25.25 -39.02
C GLY A 152 4.97 -26.58 -39.17
N THR A 153 5.09 -27.34 -38.07
CA THR A 153 5.78 -28.65 -38.09
C THR A 153 4.99 -29.69 -38.90
N ARG A 154 3.66 -29.71 -38.76
CA ARG A 154 2.79 -30.66 -39.47
C ARG A 154 2.71 -30.37 -40.98
N SER A 155 2.80 -29.10 -41.36
CA SER A 155 2.85 -28.69 -42.77
C SER A 155 4.17 -29.09 -43.42
N GLN A 156 5.29 -28.95 -42.69
CA GLN A 156 6.61 -29.39 -43.18
C GLN A 156 6.72 -30.92 -43.30
N GLN A 157 6.17 -31.68 -42.34
CA GLN A 157 6.14 -33.15 -42.43
C GLN A 157 5.29 -33.67 -43.59
N ARG A 158 4.14 -33.05 -43.86
CA ARG A 158 3.29 -33.42 -45.01
C ARG A 158 3.98 -33.15 -46.35
N ALA A 159 4.68 -32.01 -46.48
CA ALA A 159 5.41 -31.70 -47.71
C ALA A 159 6.54 -32.71 -47.97
N SER A 160 7.28 -33.14 -46.94
CA SER A 160 8.31 -34.17 -47.11
C SER A 160 7.75 -35.57 -47.42
N GLU A 161 6.59 -35.93 -46.86
CA GLU A 161 5.94 -37.21 -47.14
C GLU A 161 5.38 -37.27 -48.57
N GLU A 162 4.89 -36.15 -49.09
CA GLU A 162 4.44 -36.03 -50.49
C GLU A 162 5.62 -36.12 -51.47
N ASP A 163 6.74 -35.45 -51.19
CA ASP A 163 7.95 -35.53 -52.03
C ASP A 163 8.54 -36.97 -52.06
N ASP A 164 8.58 -37.66 -50.91
CA ASP A 164 9.04 -39.06 -50.83
C ASP A 164 8.09 -40.03 -51.58
N ALA A 165 6.78 -39.77 -51.55
CA ALA A 165 5.79 -40.59 -52.27
C ALA A 165 5.89 -40.41 -53.80
N VAL A 166 6.15 -39.19 -54.26
CA VAL A 166 6.38 -38.89 -55.68
C VAL A 166 7.68 -39.54 -56.18
N SER A 167 8.75 -39.53 -55.37
CA SER A 167 10.01 -40.19 -55.73
C SER A 167 9.86 -41.71 -55.88
N LYS A 168 9.09 -42.36 -55.00
CA LYS A 168 8.84 -43.82 -55.09
C LYS A 168 7.97 -44.21 -56.28
N GLN A 169 6.98 -43.38 -56.63
CA GLN A 169 6.18 -43.61 -57.84
C GLN A 169 6.98 -43.42 -59.13
N ALA A 170 8.00 -42.55 -59.12
CA ALA A 170 8.89 -42.38 -60.27
C ALA A 170 9.81 -43.60 -60.49
N GLU A 171 10.32 -44.21 -59.42
CA GLU A 171 11.15 -45.44 -59.49
C GLU A 171 10.35 -46.66 -59.98
N GLU A 172 9.09 -46.84 -59.57
CA GLU A 172 8.23 -47.95 -60.05
C GLU A 172 7.90 -47.87 -61.56
N VAL A 173 7.95 -46.68 -62.16
CA VAL A 173 7.66 -46.47 -63.58
C VAL A 173 8.90 -46.68 -64.47
N GLU A 174 10.12 -46.56 -63.92
CA GLU A 174 11.37 -46.83 -64.65
C GLU A 174 11.78 -48.32 -64.65
N GLU A 175 11.24 -49.15 -63.76
CA GLU A 175 11.47 -50.61 -63.72
C GLU A 175 10.46 -51.46 -64.52
N SER A 176 9.50 -50.83 -65.22
CA SER A 176 8.46 -51.50 -66.03
C SER A 176 8.71 -51.39 -67.55
#